data_AF-A0A7Z9JCZ4-F1
#
_entry.id   AF-A0A7Z9JCZ4-F1
#
_cell.length_a   1.000
_cell.length_b   1.000
_cell.length_c   1.000
_cell.angle_alpha   90.00
_cell.angle_beta   90.00
_cell.angle_gamma   90.00
#
_symmetry.space_group_name_H-M   'P 1'
#
loop_
_entity.id
_entity.type
_entity.pdbx_description
1 polymer ?
#
loop_
_entity_poly.entity_id
_entity_poly.type
_entity_poly.pdbx_seq_one_letter_code
_entity_poly.pdbx_strand_id
1 'polypeptide(L)'
;LISILDCDGFSVNGGRGKRFHANQFTPEYIAPEAFQKKPDELGEKQDLFALAVIIFRLLNNGLHPYQARLPKGVNGGTIQEMINADYYAYGLKKSSKCSAARQSVHESFPDNLRKMFDQAFERTTRPKAAKWRDVLKEYADPSSGKLIRCKMNPEVHAYFDNDKGCGWCVLEGANQQPTRTKPKPRKKRAASPLPPSKAISLASLSRMQGRIPLIFTILAAVFLAGISLQAPMSLTPEKSLPPPSPRDKPSMHDDMPAIPSEKISEMNGLGFVTSNANLHSGAGVNFSVILTLPRGTEVQVRGKVEGRNWYLVKLTSKRNPEKNNLQGYVHGKLLTHLRAPKSLTPKKSLPPPS
;
A
#
# COMPACT_ATOMS: atom_id res chain seq x y z
N LEU A 1 -11.17 12.12 15.02
CA LEU A 1 -11.85 10.81 14.99
C LEU A 1 -11.02 9.87 14.12
N ILE A 2 -10.54 8.75 14.66
CA ILE A 2 -9.98 7.66 13.84
C ILE A 2 -11.15 6.71 13.60
N SER A 3 -11.43 6.38 12.33
CA SER A 3 -12.51 5.49 11.93
C SER A 3 -11.94 4.28 11.19
N ILE A 4 -12.52 3.11 11.44
CA ILE A 4 -12.22 1.89 10.69
C ILE A 4 -13.20 1.84 9.50
N LEU A 5 -12.66 1.63 8.31
CA LEU A 5 -13.41 1.47 7.07
C LEU A 5 -13.31 0.01 6.61
N ASP A 6 -14.18 -0.42 5.71
CA ASP A 6 -14.18 -1.78 5.13
C ASP A 6 -14.24 -2.90 6.19
N CYS A 7 -15.22 -2.79 7.10
CA CYS A 7 -15.48 -3.78 8.16
C CYS A 7 -16.28 -5.01 7.68
N ASP A 8 -16.55 -5.11 6.37
CA ASP A 8 -17.21 -6.26 5.74
C ASP A 8 -16.33 -7.52 5.75
N GLY A 9 -15.02 -7.34 5.86
CA GLY A 9 -14.06 -8.41 6.12
C GLY A 9 -13.98 -8.89 7.56
N PHE A 10 -14.78 -8.36 8.50
CA PHE A 10 -14.68 -8.72 9.91
C PHE A 10 -15.52 -9.93 10.28
N SER A 11 -14.97 -10.73 11.19
CA SER A 11 -15.70 -11.80 11.84
C SER A 11 -16.38 -11.25 13.10
N VAL A 12 -17.71 -11.18 13.10
CA VAL A 12 -18.50 -10.53 14.14
C VAL A 12 -19.21 -11.55 15.03
N ASN A 13 -19.07 -11.42 16.34
CA ASN A 13 -19.85 -12.20 17.30
C ASN A 13 -21.27 -11.62 17.39
N GLY A 14 -22.27 -12.38 16.93
CA GLY A 14 -23.68 -11.99 16.94
C GLY A 14 -24.42 -12.28 18.26
N GLY A 15 -23.72 -12.81 19.27
CA GLY A 15 -24.31 -13.29 20.53
C GLY A 15 -25.07 -14.61 20.38
N ARG A 16 -25.42 -15.24 21.51
CA ARG A 16 -26.18 -16.51 21.58
C ARG A 16 -25.61 -17.63 20.70
N GLY A 17 -24.27 -17.74 20.65
CA GLY A 17 -23.57 -18.75 19.84
C GLY A 17 -23.54 -18.47 18.33
N LYS A 18 -24.13 -17.36 17.86
CA LYS A 18 -24.11 -16.98 16.45
C LYS A 18 -22.82 -16.23 16.10
N ARG A 19 -22.14 -16.68 15.04
CA ARG A 19 -20.96 -16.01 14.48
C ARG A 19 -21.23 -15.63 13.03
N PHE A 20 -20.95 -14.39 12.66
CA PHE A 20 -20.88 -13.95 11.28
C PHE A 20 -19.41 -14.00 10.87
N HIS A 21 -19.05 -14.98 10.05
CA HIS A 21 -17.65 -15.20 9.68
C HIS A 21 -17.18 -14.17 8.66
N ALA A 22 -15.88 -13.87 8.72
CA ALA A 22 -15.20 -13.18 7.64
C ALA A 22 -15.12 -14.11 6.43
N ASN A 23 -15.26 -13.56 5.22
CA ASN A 23 -15.17 -14.32 3.96
C ASN A 23 -13.92 -13.97 3.14
N GLN A 24 -13.13 -13.02 3.61
CA GLN A 24 -11.95 -12.51 2.92
C GLN A 24 -10.81 -12.33 3.89
N PHE A 25 -9.61 -12.50 3.37
CA PHE A 25 -8.40 -12.06 4.02
C PHE A 25 -7.44 -11.52 2.97
N THR A 26 -6.48 -10.73 3.42
CA THR A 26 -5.32 -10.37 2.63
C THR A 26 -4.24 -11.41 2.94
N PRO A 27 -3.60 -12.05 1.93
CA PRO A 27 -2.26 -12.65 2.07
C PRO A 27 -1.31 -11.56 2.62
N GLU A 28 -0.01 -11.66 2.82
CA GLU A 28 0.75 -10.56 3.48
C GLU A 28 0.40 -10.33 4.97
N TYR A 29 -0.83 -10.58 5.43
CA TYR A 29 -1.21 -10.54 6.85
C TYR A 29 -1.53 -11.91 7.43
N ILE A 30 -1.40 -12.99 6.66
CA ILE A 30 -1.67 -14.35 7.14
C ILE A 30 -0.46 -14.92 7.88
N ALA A 31 -0.67 -15.33 9.12
CA ALA A 31 0.32 -16.01 9.93
C ALA A 31 0.77 -17.32 9.25
N PRO A 32 2.03 -17.76 9.44
CA PRO A 32 2.54 -18.94 8.75
C PRO A 32 1.71 -20.21 9.03
N GLU A 33 1.18 -20.36 10.25
CA GLU A 33 0.32 -21.48 10.64
C GLU A 33 -1.11 -21.42 10.08
N ALA A 34 -1.49 -20.31 9.44
CA ALA A 34 -2.83 -20.05 8.92
C ALA A 34 -2.88 -19.99 7.38
N PHE A 35 -1.74 -20.10 6.69
CA PHE A 35 -1.63 -19.90 5.23
C PHE A 35 -2.58 -20.74 4.38
N GLN A 36 -2.91 -21.95 4.81
CA GLN A 36 -3.80 -22.87 4.08
C GLN A 36 -5.24 -22.90 4.62
N LYS A 37 -5.55 -22.07 5.61
CA LYS A 37 -6.88 -22.01 6.23
C LYS A 37 -7.77 -21.04 5.51
N LYS A 38 -9.07 -21.33 5.49
CA LYS A 38 -10.09 -20.43 4.97
C LYS A 38 -10.38 -19.30 5.97
N PRO A 39 -10.89 -18.15 5.50
CA PRO A 39 -11.18 -16.99 6.35
C PRO A 39 -12.07 -17.29 7.57
N ASP A 40 -13.04 -18.19 7.42
CA ASP A 40 -14.00 -18.60 8.46
C ASP A 40 -13.38 -19.51 9.54
N GLU A 41 -12.25 -20.14 9.24
CA GLU A 41 -11.44 -20.95 10.16
C GLU A 41 -10.41 -20.13 10.93
N LEU A 42 -10.26 -18.84 10.59
CA LEU A 42 -9.39 -17.91 11.28
C LEU A 42 -10.06 -17.39 12.56
N GLY A 43 -9.24 -16.94 13.51
CA GLY A 43 -9.72 -16.40 14.77
C GLY A 43 -8.68 -15.52 15.44
N GLU A 44 -8.86 -15.23 16.72
CA GLU A 44 -8.06 -14.24 17.45
C GLU A 44 -6.54 -14.45 17.28
N LYS A 45 -6.04 -15.69 17.27
CA LYS A 45 -4.60 -15.97 17.08
C LYS A 45 -4.03 -15.40 15.77
N GLN A 46 -4.82 -15.42 14.70
CA GLN A 46 -4.49 -14.84 13.41
C GLN A 46 -4.61 -13.31 13.46
N ASP A 47 -5.66 -12.78 14.08
CA ASP A 47 -5.83 -11.33 14.26
C ASP A 47 -4.66 -10.71 15.03
N LEU A 48 -4.13 -11.42 16.04
CA LEU A 48 -2.96 -10.96 16.80
C LEU A 48 -1.69 -10.88 15.96
N PHE A 49 -1.51 -11.77 14.96
CA PHE A 49 -0.41 -11.68 14.01
C PHE A 49 -0.59 -10.47 13.09
N ALA A 50 -1.76 -10.34 12.48
CA ALA A 50 -2.07 -9.22 11.60
C ALA A 50 -1.95 -7.86 12.32
N LEU A 51 -2.41 -7.78 13.56
CA LEU A 51 -2.25 -6.60 14.41
C LEU A 51 -0.78 -6.24 14.62
N ALA A 52 0.08 -7.22 14.92
CA ALA A 52 1.51 -6.98 15.08
C ALA A 52 2.16 -6.49 13.77
N VAL A 53 1.77 -7.05 12.62
CA VAL A 53 2.21 -6.56 11.30
C VAL A 53 1.84 -5.10 11.10
N ILE A 54 0.59 -4.72 11.39
CA ILE A 54 0.11 -3.33 11.23
C ILE A 54 0.92 -2.38 12.12
N ILE A 55 1.10 -2.72 13.40
CA ILE A 55 1.87 -1.90 14.35
C ILE A 55 3.32 -1.78 13.88
N PHE A 56 3.93 -2.87 13.43
CA PHE A 56 5.31 -2.84 12.92
C PHE A 56 5.43 -1.90 11.72
N ARG A 57 4.52 -1.98 10.74
CA ARG A 57 4.50 -1.10 9.57
C ARG A 57 4.35 0.36 9.99
N LEU A 58 3.44 0.67 10.90
CA LEU A 58 3.20 2.04 11.37
C LEU A 58 4.45 2.65 12.00
N LEU A 59 5.16 1.89 12.84
CA LEU A 59 6.32 2.40 13.56
C LEU A 59 7.60 2.37 12.72
N ASN A 60 7.70 1.45 11.76
CA ASN A 60 8.94 1.16 11.04
C ASN A 60 8.89 1.55 9.55
N ASN A 61 8.43 2.77 9.25
CA ASN A 61 8.48 3.35 7.90
C ASN A 61 7.68 2.56 6.84
N GLY A 62 6.53 2.00 7.22
CA GLY A 62 5.66 1.21 6.35
C GLY A 62 6.19 -0.18 5.99
N LEU A 63 7.37 -0.56 6.49
CA LEU A 63 8.01 -1.84 6.20
C LEU A 63 7.22 -3.02 6.74
N HIS A 64 7.07 -4.05 5.93
CA HIS A 64 6.55 -5.33 6.40
C HIS A 64 7.62 -6.08 7.25
N PRO A 65 7.26 -6.78 8.35
CA PRO A 65 8.22 -7.54 9.19
C PRO A 65 9.04 -8.59 8.43
N TYR A 66 8.50 -9.09 7.32
CA TYR A 66 9.15 -10.08 6.44
C TYR A 66 9.69 -9.47 5.15
N GLN A 67 9.62 -8.14 4.98
CA GLN A 67 10.32 -7.45 3.91
C GLN A 67 11.79 -7.31 4.31
N ALA A 68 12.56 -8.36 4.04
CA ALA A 68 13.97 -8.46 4.39
C ALA A 68 14.88 -8.38 3.16
N ARG A 69 16.15 -8.07 3.38
CA ARG A 69 17.20 -8.24 2.39
C ARG A 69 17.71 -9.68 2.46
N LEU A 70 17.58 -10.39 1.35
CA LEU A 70 18.01 -11.77 1.22
C LEU A 70 19.46 -11.87 0.70
N PRO A 71 20.17 -12.98 0.98
CA PRO A 71 21.46 -13.27 0.40
C PRO A 71 21.41 -13.27 -1.14
N LYS A 72 22.57 -13.02 -1.76
CA LYS A 72 22.67 -13.00 -3.24
C LYS A 72 22.25 -14.34 -3.81
N GLY A 73 21.37 -14.32 -4.82
CA GLY A 73 20.89 -15.51 -5.52
C GLY A 73 19.63 -16.13 -4.91
N VAL A 74 19.15 -15.65 -3.77
CA VAL A 74 17.87 -16.10 -3.17
C VAL A 74 16.74 -15.20 -3.64
N ASN A 75 15.67 -15.80 -4.18
CA ASN A 75 14.43 -15.08 -4.52
C ASN A 75 13.42 -15.27 -3.37
N GLY A 76 12.93 -14.17 -2.82
CA GLY A 76 11.96 -14.18 -1.72
C GLY A 76 10.51 -14.38 -2.17
N GLY A 77 10.21 -14.16 -3.44
CA GLY A 77 8.84 -14.18 -3.96
C GLY A 77 7.97 -13.08 -3.34
N THR A 78 6.71 -13.43 -3.10
CA THR A 78 5.70 -12.62 -2.42
C THR A 78 5.98 -12.47 -0.92
N ILE A 79 5.38 -11.48 -0.28
CA ILE A 79 5.48 -11.33 1.18
C ILE A 79 4.97 -12.58 1.92
N GLN A 80 3.90 -13.21 1.42
CA GLN A 80 3.35 -14.41 2.06
C GLN A 80 4.32 -15.60 1.99
N GLU A 81 5.00 -15.78 0.85
CA GLU A 81 6.07 -16.79 0.74
C GLU A 81 7.21 -16.47 1.71
N MET A 82 7.56 -15.19 1.90
CA MET A 82 8.57 -14.80 2.88
C MET A 82 8.15 -15.01 4.34
N ILE A 83 6.86 -14.85 4.66
CA ILE A 83 6.30 -15.20 5.98
C ILE A 83 6.45 -16.70 6.21
N ASN A 84 6.02 -17.52 5.26
CA ASN A 84 6.05 -18.97 5.36
C ASN A 84 7.48 -19.52 5.45
N ALA A 85 8.44 -18.86 4.79
CA ALA A 85 9.86 -19.22 4.82
C ALA A 85 10.62 -18.68 6.05
N ASP A 86 9.94 -17.93 6.92
CA ASP A 86 10.50 -17.37 8.15
C ASP A 86 11.70 -16.42 7.87
N TYR A 87 11.48 -15.44 6.99
CA TYR A 87 12.42 -14.35 6.73
C TYR A 87 12.19 -13.12 7.63
N TYR A 88 11.87 -13.34 8.92
CA TYR A 88 11.83 -12.25 9.90
C TYR A 88 13.26 -11.80 10.23
N ALA A 89 13.57 -10.53 9.95
CA ALA A 89 14.95 -10.03 9.94
C ALA A 89 15.29 -9.01 11.04
N TYR A 90 14.30 -8.66 11.86
CA TYR A 90 14.35 -7.49 12.75
C TYR A 90 14.54 -7.85 14.23
N GLY A 91 14.58 -9.16 14.51
CA GLY A 91 14.69 -9.67 15.87
C GLY A 91 15.92 -9.19 16.63
N LEU A 92 15.85 -9.23 17.96
CA LEU A 92 17.00 -8.95 18.82
C LEU A 92 18.14 -9.94 18.53
N LYS A 93 17.79 -11.20 18.24
CA LYS A 93 18.71 -12.19 17.68
C LYS A 93 18.75 -12.05 16.17
N LYS A 94 19.95 -11.88 15.61
CA LYS A 94 20.13 -11.79 14.15
C LYS A 94 19.76 -13.11 13.47
N SER A 95 18.95 -13.01 12.41
CA SER A 95 18.65 -14.13 11.52
C SER A 95 19.86 -14.47 10.65
N SER A 96 20.12 -15.75 10.42
CA SER A 96 21.13 -16.22 9.45
C SER A 96 20.60 -16.22 8.01
N LYS A 97 19.27 -16.20 7.83
CA LYS A 97 18.60 -16.31 6.53
C LYS A 97 18.50 -14.98 5.78
N CYS A 98 18.47 -13.88 6.51
CA CYS A 98 18.16 -12.56 5.96
C CYS A 98 18.64 -11.43 6.87
N SER A 99 18.60 -10.20 6.36
CA SER A 99 18.99 -9.00 7.09
C SER A 99 17.95 -7.89 6.96
N ALA A 100 17.85 -7.03 7.98
CA ALA A 100 16.89 -5.93 8.01
C ALA A 100 17.02 -5.02 6.77
N ALA A 101 15.88 -4.49 6.30
CA ALA A 101 15.86 -3.50 5.23
C ALA A 101 16.65 -2.24 5.62
N ARG A 102 17.34 -1.61 4.67
CA ARG A 102 18.22 -0.46 4.95
C ARG A 102 17.47 0.74 5.51
N GLN A 103 16.20 0.89 5.15
CA GLN A 103 15.31 1.98 5.55
C GLN A 103 14.56 1.71 6.86
N SER A 104 14.96 0.67 7.60
CA SER A 104 14.39 0.31 8.90
C SER A 104 14.96 1.19 10.01
N VAL A 105 14.10 1.63 10.91
CA VAL A 105 14.47 2.27 12.18
C VAL A 105 14.35 1.33 13.38
N HIS A 106 13.92 0.09 13.17
CA HIS A 106 13.59 -0.88 14.24
C HIS A 106 14.72 -1.12 15.26
N GLU A 107 15.99 -1.04 14.86
CA GLU A 107 17.11 -1.20 15.80
C GLU A 107 17.19 -0.07 16.84
N SER A 108 16.59 1.09 16.56
CA SER A 108 16.49 2.23 17.49
C SER A 108 15.33 2.11 18.48
N PHE A 109 14.50 1.06 18.38
CA PHE A 109 13.38 0.88 19.29
C PHE A 109 13.85 0.33 20.65
N PRO A 110 13.16 0.71 21.75
CA PRO A 110 13.34 0.12 23.06
C PRO A 110 13.28 -1.41 23.03
N ASP A 111 14.17 -2.05 23.79
CA ASP A 111 14.30 -3.51 23.78
C ASP A 111 13.01 -4.21 24.24
N ASN A 112 12.21 -3.60 25.13
CA ASN A 112 10.91 -4.14 25.54
C ASN A 112 9.91 -4.20 24.37
N LEU A 113 9.86 -3.17 23.53
CA LEU A 113 9.01 -3.11 22.35
C LEU A 113 9.50 -4.09 21.28
N ARG A 114 10.81 -4.21 21.08
CA ARG A 114 11.42 -5.19 20.17
C ARG A 114 11.09 -6.63 20.59
N LYS A 115 11.19 -6.96 21.89
CA LYS A 115 10.78 -8.27 22.43
C LYS A 115 9.32 -8.61 22.14
N MET A 116 8.42 -7.62 22.12
CA MET A 116 7.02 -7.85 21.78
C MET A 116 6.85 -8.22 20.29
N PHE A 117 7.62 -7.59 19.40
CA PHE A 117 7.63 -7.98 17.99
C PHE A 117 8.23 -9.37 17.79
N ASP A 118 9.32 -9.70 18.48
CA ASP A 118 9.92 -11.04 18.43
C ASP A 118 8.92 -12.09 18.92
N GLN A 119 8.22 -11.83 20.03
CA GLN A 119 7.15 -12.70 20.51
C GLN A 119 6.02 -12.86 19.47
N ALA A 120 5.68 -11.80 18.73
CA ALA A 120 4.59 -11.83 17.75
C ALA A 120 4.94 -12.61 16.46
N PHE A 121 6.20 -12.53 16.01
CA PHE A 121 6.62 -13.07 14.72
C PHE A 121 7.41 -14.39 14.81
N GLU A 122 8.04 -14.69 15.95
CA GLU A 122 8.78 -15.93 16.16
C GLU A 122 7.98 -17.00 16.92
N ARG A 123 6.82 -16.64 17.51
CA ARG A 123 6.00 -17.56 18.31
C ARG A 123 4.53 -17.48 17.92
N THR A 124 3.79 -18.52 18.28
CA THR A 124 2.32 -18.57 18.14
C THR A 124 1.60 -17.98 19.36
N THR A 125 2.28 -17.82 20.50
CA THR A 125 1.78 -17.18 21.72
C THR A 125 1.99 -15.67 21.68
N ARG A 126 1.26 -15.00 20.79
CA ARG A 126 1.45 -13.57 20.45
C ARG A 126 0.90 -12.61 21.52
N PRO A 127 1.44 -11.38 21.64
CA PRO A 127 0.89 -10.38 22.55
C PRO A 127 -0.55 -10.00 22.17
N LYS A 128 -1.44 -9.93 23.16
CA LYS A 128 -2.83 -9.51 22.97
C LYS A 128 -2.93 -8.02 22.63
N ALA A 129 -4.02 -7.62 21.97
CA ALA A 129 -4.30 -6.22 21.62
C ALA A 129 -4.23 -5.27 22.83
N ALA A 130 -4.75 -5.69 24.00
CA ALA A 130 -4.66 -4.91 25.23
C ALA A 130 -3.20 -4.62 25.64
N LYS A 131 -2.30 -5.59 25.48
CA LYS A 131 -0.89 -5.41 25.83
C LYS A 131 -0.19 -4.42 24.89
N TRP A 132 -0.49 -4.48 23.59
CA TRP A 132 -0.03 -3.47 22.63
C TRP A 132 -0.53 -2.08 23.00
N ARG A 133 -1.83 -1.93 23.27
CA ARG A 133 -2.42 -0.66 23.71
C ARG A 133 -1.69 -0.10 24.92
N ASP A 134 -1.51 -0.90 25.96
CA ASP A 134 -0.95 -0.42 27.23
C ASP A 134 0.49 0.07 27.08
N VAL A 135 1.31 -0.64 26.30
CA VAL A 135 2.70 -0.23 26.01
C VAL A 135 2.75 0.97 25.06
N LEU A 136 1.95 0.97 23.99
CA LEU A 136 1.96 2.05 23.00
C LEU A 136 1.35 3.36 23.51
N LYS A 137 0.45 3.27 24.49
CA LYS A 137 -0.16 4.45 25.12
C LYS A 137 0.88 5.37 25.74
N GLU A 138 1.94 4.81 26.32
CA GLU A 138 3.03 5.62 26.87
C GLU A 138 3.67 6.49 25.78
N TYR A 139 3.95 5.97 24.59
CA TYR A 139 4.52 6.77 23.49
C TYR A 139 3.52 7.73 22.85
N ALA A 140 2.23 7.42 22.91
CA ALA A 140 1.17 8.27 22.37
C ALA A 140 0.82 9.44 23.29
N ASP A 141 1.10 9.34 24.58
CA ASP A 141 0.87 10.38 25.58
C ASP A 141 2.05 11.35 25.63
N PRO A 142 1.89 12.63 25.21
CA PRO A 142 2.98 13.61 25.24
C PRO A 142 3.53 13.87 26.65
N SER A 143 2.73 13.64 27.70
CA SER A 143 3.15 13.86 29.09
C SER A 143 4.10 12.80 29.62
N SER A 144 4.18 11.63 28.98
CA SER A 144 5.07 10.54 29.40
C SER A 144 6.55 10.84 29.12
N GLY A 145 6.84 11.74 28.17
CA GLY A 145 8.19 11.99 27.66
C GLY A 145 8.85 10.79 26.94
N LYS A 146 8.12 9.69 26.69
CA LYS A 146 8.67 8.47 26.08
C LYS A 146 8.88 8.58 24.58
N LEU A 147 8.09 9.40 23.90
CA LEU A 147 8.33 9.78 22.51
C LEU A 147 9.13 11.08 22.48
N ILE A 148 10.41 10.96 22.15
CA ILE A 148 11.40 12.03 22.26
C ILE A 148 11.50 12.75 20.91
N ARG A 149 11.35 14.08 20.92
CA ARG A 149 11.60 14.90 19.73
C ARG A 149 13.09 14.98 19.44
N CYS A 150 13.46 14.82 18.17
CA CYS A 150 14.86 14.88 17.78
C CYS A 150 15.46 16.28 17.95
N LYS A 151 16.71 16.38 18.43
CA LYS A 151 17.42 17.67 18.53
C LYS A 151 17.86 18.22 17.16
N MET A 152 18.19 17.34 16.22
CA MET A 152 18.68 17.73 14.89
C MET A 152 17.55 18.14 13.94
N ASN A 153 16.39 17.50 14.07
CA ASN A 153 15.25 17.72 13.18
C ASN A 153 13.91 17.61 13.94
N PRO A 154 13.63 18.54 14.89
CA PRO A 154 12.52 18.42 15.85
C PRO A 154 11.12 18.45 15.23
N GLU A 155 10.99 19.03 14.03
CA GLU A 155 9.71 19.17 13.33
C GLU A 155 9.28 17.88 12.60
N VAL A 156 10.22 16.98 12.32
CA VAL A 156 9.98 15.82 11.44
C VAL A 156 10.30 14.50 12.15
N HIS A 157 11.27 14.50 13.07
CA HIS A 157 11.75 13.27 13.69
C HIS A 157 11.32 13.16 15.15
N ALA A 158 10.85 11.96 15.49
CA ALA A 158 10.68 11.52 16.87
C ALA A 158 11.21 10.08 17.01
N TYR A 159 11.67 9.72 18.21
CA TYR A 159 12.25 8.42 18.53
C TYR A 159 11.92 7.99 19.96
N PHE A 160 12.20 6.73 20.30
CA PHE A 160 11.58 6.08 21.46
C PHE A 160 12.54 5.83 22.63
N ASP A 161 13.84 6.01 22.43
CA ASP A 161 14.88 5.64 23.39
C ASP A 161 16.10 6.57 23.30
N ASN A 162 16.47 7.21 24.41
CA ASN A 162 17.62 8.12 24.46
C ASN A 162 18.96 7.41 24.20
N ASP A 163 19.12 6.18 24.66
CA ASP A 163 20.37 5.45 24.57
C ASP A 163 20.57 4.90 23.15
N LYS A 164 19.47 4.58 22.44
CA LYS A 164 19.52 4.16 21.04
C LYS A 164 19.57 5.34 20.05
N GLY A 165 19.08 6.50 20.47
CA GLY A 165 19.06 7.72 19.67
C GLY A 165 18.04 7.72 18.52
N CYS A 166 18.12 8.74 17.66
CA CYS A 166 17.15 8.95 16.58
C CYS A 166 17.48 8.10 15.34
N GLY A 167 16.74 7.00 15.13
CA GLY A 167 16.90 6.14 13.95
C GLY A 167 16.71 6.88 12.61
N TRP A 168 15.86 7.90 12.57
CA TRP A 168 15.63 8.69 11.37
C TRP A 168 16.86 9.51 10.94
N CYS A 169 17.57 10.11 11.91
CA CYS A 169 18.83 10.82 11.63
C CYS A 169 19.90 9.88 11.10
N VAL A 170 19.97 8.64 11.62
CA VAL A 170 20.91 7.63 11.12
C VAL A 170 20.62 7.31 9.65
N LEU A 171 19.35 7.11 9.30
CA LEU A 171 18.95 6.85 7.91
C LEU A 171 19.23 8.03 6.97
N GLU A 172 18.93 9.26 7.40
CA GLU A 172 19.19 10.45 6.60
C GLU A 172 20.69 10.73 6.45
N GLY A 173 21.47 10.59 7.52
CA GLY A 173 22.93 10.71 7.49
C GLY A 173 23.59 9.67 6.59
N ALA A 174 23.09 8.42 6.61
CA ALA A 174 23.52 7.37 5.67
C ALA A 174 23.17 7.72 4.20
N ASN A 175 22.03 8.40 3.98
CA ASN A 175 21.62 8.88 2.65
C ASN A 175 22.31 10.19 2.22
N GLN A 176 23.02 10.87 3.13
CA GLN A 176 23.76 12.11 2.87
C GLN A 176 25.27 11.86 2.71
N GLN A 177 25.78 10.64 2.88
CA GLN A 177 27.16 10.35 2.53
C GLN A 177 27.38 10.64 1.03
N PRO A 178 28.27 11.59 0.68
CA PRO A 178 28.45 12.01 -0.69
C PRO A 178 28.90 10.84 -1.53
N THR A 179 28.36 10.73 -2.75
CA THR A 179 29.09 10.14 -3.86
C THR A 179 30.51 10.73 -3.83
N ARG A 180 31.50 9.95 -3.38
CA ARG A 180 32.92 10.28 -3.55
C ARG A 180 33.09 10.65 -5.02
N THR A 181 33.22 11.94 -5.30
CA THR A 181 33.67 12.45 -6.59
C THR A 181 35.06 11.87 -6.81
N LYS A 182 35.13 10.78 -7.58
CA LYS A 182 36.41 10.23 -8.02
C LYS A 182 37.15 11.34 -8.79
N PRO A 183 38.44 11.60 -8.51
CA PRO A 183 39.23 12.49 -9.36
C PRO A 183 39.25 11.93 -10.78
N LYS A 184 38.99 12.76 -11.79
CA LYS A 184 39.02 12.36 -13.21
C LYS A 184 40.44 11.88 -13.56
N PRO A 185 40.63 10.63 -14.06
CA PRO A 185 41.90 10.26 -14.66
C PRO A 185 41.99 10.83 -16.09
N ARG A 186 43.20 11.30 -16.43
CA ARG A 186 43.61 11.84 -17.73
C ARG A 186 43.39 10.79 -18.83
N LYS A 187 42.74 11.19 -19.93
CA LYS A 187 42.36 10.32 -21.06
C LYS A 187 43.58 9.65 -21.70
N LYS A 188 43.56 8.32 -21.83
CA LYS A 188 44.17 7.58 -22.94
C LYS A 188 43.09 6.78 -23.67
N ARG A 189 43.26 6.65 -24.98
CA ARG A 189 42.26 6.30 -25.99
C ARG A 189 42.14 4.77 -26.16
N ALA A 190 40.88 4.33 -26.30
CA ALA A 190 40.32 3.16 -26.99
C ALA A 190 40.74 1.71 -26.64
N ALA A 191 39.76 0.92 -26.19
CA ALA A 191 39.18 -0.21 -26.94
C ALA A 191 37.81 -0.58 -26.32
N SER A 192 36.80 -0.85 -27.14
CA SER A 192 35.46 -1.28 -26.72
C SER A 192 35.43 -2.80 -26.43
N PRO A 193 34.65 -3.24 -25.44
CA PRO A 193 33.64 -4.28 -25.71
C PRO A 193 32.24 -3.98 -25.12
N LEU A 194 31.28 -4.77 -25.62
CA LEU A 194 29.82 -4.72 -25.45
C LEU A 194 29.27 -4.70 -24.00
N PRO A 195 28.01 -4.26 -23.79
CA PRO A 195 27.45 -4.03 -22.45
C PRO A 195 26.79 -5.29 -21.86
N PRO A 196 27.10 -5.66 -20.60
CA PRO A 196 26.16 -6.39 -19.77
C PRO A 196 25.15 -5.42 -19.11
N SER A 197 23.88 -5.82 -19.17
CA SER A 197 22.70 -5.12 -18.65
C SER A 197 22.83 -4.75 -17.16
N LYS A 198 22.43 -3.52 -16.84
CA LYS A 198 22.59 -2.92 -15.51
C LYS A 198 21.34 -3.14 -14.66
N ALA A 199 21.53 -3.81 -13.54
CA ALA A 199 20.59 -3.89 -12.44
C ALA A 199 20.19 -2.49 -11.95
N ILE A 200 18.88 -2.26 -11.82
CA ILE A 200 18.31 -1.03 -11.28
C ILE A 200 18.47 -1.05 -9.76
N SER A 201 19.20 -0.06 -9.24
CA SER A 201 19.35 0.21 -7.81
C SER A 201 18.03 0.73 -7.24
N LEU A 202 17.46 -0.01 -6.28
CA LEU A 202 16.23 0.33 -5.55
C LEU A 202 16.37 1.54 -4.58
N ALA A 203 17.48 2.28 -4.63
CA ALA A 203 17.73 3.42 -3.77
C ALA A 203 17.03 4.73 -4.21
N SER A 204 16.28 4.74 -5.33
CA SER A 204 15.68 5.97 -5.87
C SER A 204 14.23 6.25 -5.44
N LEU A 205 13.65 5.47 -4.52
CA LEU A 205 12.26 5.67 -4.06
C LEU A 205 12.11 6.29 -2.67
N SER A 206 13.19 6.80 -2.06
CA SER A 206 13.09 7.57 -0.81
C SER A 206 13.52 9.01 -1.02
N ARG A 207 12.63 9.82 -1.59
CA ARG A 207 12.61 11.29 -1.44
C ARG A 207 11.34 11.86 -2.05
N MET A 208 10.31 12.03 -1.22
CA MET A 208 9.33 13.12 -1.34
C MET A 208 8.53 13.19 -0.02
N GLN A 209 9.18 13.65 1.04
CA GLN A 209 8.51 14.41 2.09
C GLN A 209 9.16 15.78 2.08
N GLY A 210 8.38 16.78 1.67
CA GLY A 210 8.85 18.15 1.59
C GLY A 210 7.84 19.00 0.83
N ARG A 211 7.16 19.87 1.60
CA ARG A 211 6.32 21.02 1.22
C ARG A 211 4.83 20.72 1.12
N ILE A 212 4.09 21.09 2.18
CA ILE A 212 3.02 22.12 2.19
C ILE A 212 2.78 22.50 3.67
N PRO A 213 2.95 23.78 4.08
CA PRO A 213 2.52 24.27 5.40
C PRO A 213 1.07 24.78 5.36
N LEU A 214 0.42 24.76 6.54
CA LEU A 214 -0.77 25.52 6.99
C LEU A 214 -2.03 25.54 6.09
N ILE A 215 -3.16 25.10 6.64
CA ILE A 215 -4.38 25.92 6.90
C ILE A 215 -5.31 25.04 7.77
N PHE A 216 -5.29 25.29 9.07
CA PHE A 216 -6.42 25.04 9.96
C PHE A 216 -7.05 26.41 10.21
N THR A 217 -8.29 26.61 9.80
CA THR A 217 -9.31 27.44 10.48
C THR A 217 -10.57 27.49 9.61
N ILE A 218 -11.73 27.53 10.30
CA ILE A 218 -13.08 27.83 9.82
C ILE A 218 -13.84 26.69 9.10
N LEU A 219 -14.61 25.92 9.88
CA LEU A 219 -16.10 25.88 9.80
C LEU A 219 -16.64 24.80 10.76
N ALA A 220 -16.68 25.17 12.04
CA ALA A 220 -17.61 24.60 13.00
C ALA A 220 -18.61 25.71 13.35
N ALA A 221 -19.68 25.82 12.57
CA ALA A 221 -20.94 26.50 12.89
C ALA A 221 -21.87 26.36 11.67
N VAL A 222 -23.18 26.30 11.93
CA VAL A 222 -24.30 26.11 10.99
C VAL A 222 -24.36 24.69 10.41
N PHE A 223 -25.22 23.75 10.83
CA PHE A 223 -26.64 23.84 11.13
C PHE A 223 -27.02 22.83 12.24
N LEU A 224 -27.26 23.34 13.44
CA LEU A 224 -28.27 22.80 14.34
C LEU A 224 -29.53 23.62 14.07
N ALA A 225 -30.50 23.06 13.35
CA ALA A 225 -31.94 23.32 13.49
C ALA A 225 -32.75 22.64 12.36
N GLY A 226 -33.65 21.73 12.78
CA GLY A 226 -34.91 21.42 12.10
C GLY A 226 -34.84 20.35 11.00
N ILE A 227 -35.75 19.39 10.88
CA ILE A 227 -37.06 19.15 11.48
C ILE A 227 -37.33 17.63 11.35
N SER A 228 -38.04 17.08 12.32
CA SER A 228 -38.67 15.76 12.33
C SER A 228 -39.54 15.50 11.09
N LEU A 229 -39.45 14.28 10.52
CA LEU A 229 -40.65 13.55 10.09
C LEU A 229 -40.34 12.04 10.01
N GLN A 230 -41.01 11.29 10.88
CA GLN A 230 -41.17 9.84 10.77
C GLN A 230 -42.23 9.52 9.71
N ALA A 231 -41.97 8.54 8.86
CA ALA A 231 -42.99 7.66 8.33
C ALA A 231 -42.39 6.24 8.13
N PRO A 232 -43.12 5.17 8.47
CA PRO A 232 -42.63 3.80 8.42
C PRO A 232 -42.79 3.24 7.00
N MET A 233 -41.74 2.61 6.45
CA MET A 233 -41.89 1.77 5.27
C MET A 233 -41.84 0.30 5.66
N SER A 234 -42.95 -0.36 5.34
CA SER A 234 -43.30 -1.74 5.59
C SER A 234 -42.32 -2.71 4.92
N LEU A 235 -41.93 -3.74 5.67
CA LEU A 235 -41.23 -4.92 5.19
C LEU A 235 -42.20 -5.79 4.38
N THR A 236 -41.98 -5.93 3.07
CA THR A 236 -42.49 -7.07 2.31
C THR A 236 -41.46 -8.19 2.33
N PRO A 237 -41.83 -9.46 2.53
CA PRO A 237 -40.88 -10.58 2.56
C PRO A 237 -40.39 -10.90 1.15
N GLU A 238 -39.10 -10.75 0.89
CA GLU A 238 -38.48 -11.19 -0.36
C GLU A 238 -38.31 -12.71 -0.34
N LYS A 239 -38.94 -13.35 -1.31
CA LYS A 239 -39.00 -14.80 -1.54
C LYS A 239 -37.60 -15.32 -1.87
N SER A 240 -37.10 -16.24 -1.05
CA SER A 240 -35.81 -16.90 -1.17
C SER A 240 -35.63 -17.64 -2.50
N LEU A 241 -34.59 -17.29 -3.26
CA LEU A 241 -34.05 -18.11 -4.34
C LEU A 241 -33.16 -19.22 -3.77
N PRO A 242 -33.16 -20.43 -4.35
CA PRO A 242 -32.37 -21.57 -3.85
C PRO A 242 -30.85 -21.36 -4.04
N PRO A 243 -30.01 -22.01 -3.22
CA PRO A 243 -28.56 -21.87 -3.26
C PRO A 243 -27.97 -22.48 -4.55
N PRO A 244 -26.89 -21.91 -5.11
CA PRO A 244 -26.19 -22.51 -6.24
C PRO A 244 -25.44 -23.80 -5.82
N SER A 245 -25.62 -24.85 -6.62
CA SER A 245 -24.94 -26.15 -6.54
C SER A 245 -23.40 -26.03 -6.73
N PRO A 246 -22.58 -26.94 -6.16
CA PRO A 246 -21.13 -26.87 -6.20
C PRO A 246 -20.61 -27.02 -7.64
N ARG A 247 -19.66 -26.17 -8.05
CA ARG A 247 -18.89 -26.36 -9.30
C ARG A 247 -17.49 -26.86 -8.96
N ASP A 248 -17.08 -27.87 -9.71
CA ASP A 248 -15.80 -28.57 -9.63
C ASP A 248 -14.58 -27.65 -9.78
N LYS A 249 -13.48 -28.05 -9.11
CA LYS A 249 -12.14 -27.48 -9.26
C LYS A 249 -11.61 -27.69 -10.69
N PRO A 250 -11.00 -26.68 -11.33
CA PRO A 250 -10.07 -26.92 -12.42
C PRO A 250 -8.64 -27.08 -11.88
N SER A 251 -7.93 -28.04 -12.47
CA SER A 251 -6.54 -28.38 -12.25
C SER A 251 -5.57 -27.36 -12.86
N MET A 252 -4.35 -27.39 -12.32
CA MET A 252 -3.15 -26.70 -12.76
C MET A 252 -2.73 -27.15 -14.17
N HIS A 253 -2.57 -26.19 -15.10
CA HIS A 253 -1.70 -26.32 -16.27
C HIS A 253 -1.10 -24.95 -16.63
N ASP A 254 0.21 -24.97 -16.88
CA ASP A 254 1.00 -23.87 -17.42
C ASP A 254 0.50 -23.50 -18.83
N ASP A 255 -0.14 -22.34 -18.97
CA ASP A 255 -0.17 -21.52 -20.19
C ASP A 255 -0.84 -20.18 -19.87
N MET A 256 -0.19 -19.07 -20.22
CA MET A 256 -0.71 -17.72 -20.01
C MET A 256 -1.88 -17.48 -20.97
N PRO A 257 -3.14 -17.30 -20.49
CA PRO A 257 -4.27 -17.17 -21.39
C PRO A 257 -4.33 -15.75 -21.97
N ALA A 258 -4.56 -15.67 -23.27
CA ALA A 258 -4.87 -14.44 -23.98
C ALA A 258 -6.09 -13.73 -23.35
N ILE A 259 -6.02 -12.40 -23.32
CA ILE A 259 -7.08 -11.50 -22.83
C ILE A 259 -8.40 -11.85 -23.55
N PRO A 260 -9.50 -12.19 -22.85
CA PRO A 260 -10.81 -12.30 -23.50
C PRO A 260 -11.13 -10.98 -24.19
N SER A 261 -11.58 -11.02 -25.44
CA SER A 261 -11.92 -9.84 -26.24
C SER A 261 -13.15 -9.12 -25.68
N GLU A 262 -12.95 -8.35 -24.60
CA GLU A 262 -13.97 -7.45 -24.07
C GLU A 262 -14.27 -6.36 -25.11
N LYS A 263 -15.55 -6.10 -25.38
CA LYS A 263 -15.96 -4.97 -26.22
C LYS A 263 -15.65 -3.65 -25.50
N ILE A 264 -14.70 -2.91 -26.05
CA ILE A 264 -14.26 -1.61 -25.52
C ILE A 264 -14.77 -0.53 -26.47
N SER A 265 -15.57 0.40 -25.95
CA SER A 265 -15.85 1.66 -26.64
C SER A 265 -14.61 2.53 -26.57
N GLU A 266 -13.95 2.74 -27.71
CA GLU A 266 -12.72 3.52 -27.78
C GLU A 266 -12.95 4.96 -27.30
N MET A 267 -12.01 5.43 -26.47
CA MET A 267 -11.98 6.80 -25.97
C MET A 267 -10.54 7.28 -26.12
N ASN A 268 -10.34 8.51 -26.55
CA ASN A 268 -9.02 9.13 -26.57
C ASN A 268 -9.06 10.38 -25.72
N GLY A 269 -8.74 10.22 -24.43
CA GLY A 269 -8.76 11.31 -23.46
C GLY A 269 -7.64 11.19 -22.44
N LEU A 270 -7.30 12.30 -21.81
CA LEU A 270 -6.42 12.32 -20.64
C LEU A 270 -7.26 12.25 -19.37
N GLY A 271 -6.69 11.67 -18.32
CA GLY A 271 -7.32 11.60 -17.02
C GLY A 271 -6.30 11.47 -15.91
N PHE A 272 -6.79 11.48 -14.68
CA PHE A 272 -5.99 11.20 -13.51
C PHE A 272 -6.78 10.38 -12.50
N VAL A 273 -6.04 9.63 -11.69
CA VAL A 273 -6.63 8.82 -10.63
C VAL A 273 -6.95 9.70 -9.41
N THR A 274 -8.17 9.63 -8.88
CA THR A 274 -8.66 10.50 -7.79
C THR A 274 -8.25 10.04 -6.39
N SER A 275 -7.87 8.77 -6.24
CA SER A 275 -7.34 8.15 -5.02
C SER A 275 -6.26 7.13 -5.38
N ASN A 276 -5.75 6.36 -4.42
CA ASN A 276 -4.96 5.18 -4.80
C ASN A 276 -5.89 4.19 -5.52
N ALA A 277 -5.48 3.69 -6.68
CA ALA A 277 -6.27 2.77 -7.49
C ALA A 277 -5.43 1.61 -8.01
N ASN A 278 -6.00 0.42 -8.00
CA ASN A 278 -5.36 -0.74 -8.60
C ASN A 278 -5.59 -0.74 -10.11
N LEU A 279 -4.52 -0.99 -10.85
CA LEU A 279 -4.53 -1.31 -12.27
C LEU A 279 -4.61 -2.82 -12.41
N HIS A 280 -5.72 -3.33 -12.95
CA HIS A 280 -5.97 -4.74 -13.12
C HIS A 280 -5.61 -5.23 -14.53
N SER A 281 -5.32 -6.53 -14.66
CA SER A 281 -5.10 -7.20 -15.95
C SER A 281 -6.38 -7.38 -16.78
N GLY A 282 -7.56 -7.25 -16.16
CA GLY A 282 -8.87 -7.30 -16.80
C GLY A 282 -9.90 -6.42 -16.08
N ALA A 283 -11.07 -6.24 -16.68
CA ALA A 283 -12.11 -5.33 -16.18
C ALA A 283 -12.97 -5.93 -15.06
N GLY A 284 -12.37 -6.05 -13.88
CA GLY A 284 -13.02 -6.57 -12.69
C GLY A 284 -12.05 -6.73 -11.53
N VAL A 285 -12.59 -6.77 -10.31
CA VAL A 285 -11.79 -6.98 -9.09
C VAL A 285 -11.21 -8.40 -8.98
N ASN A 286 -11.77 -9.35 -9.74
CA ASN A 286 -11.32 -10.74 -9.79
C ASN A 286 -10.06 -10.94 -10.66
N PHE A 287 -9.64 -9.91 -11.39
CA PHE A 287 -8.43 -9.95 -12.21
C PHE A 287 -7.21 -9.51 -11.40
N SER A 288 -6.04 -10.05 -11.75
CA SER A 288 -4.79 -9.76 -11.04
C SER A 288 -4.44 -8.27 -11.08
N VAL A 289 -3.94 -7.74 -9.96
CA VAL A 289 -3.45 -6.36 -9.88
C VAL A 289 -2.05 -6.31 -10.48
N ILE A 290 -1.89 -5.54 -11.55
CA ILE A 290 -0.61 -5.27 -12.20
C ILE A 290 0.20 -4.29 -11.33
N LEU A 291 -0.44 -3.21 -10.86
CA LEU A 291 0.18 -2.22 -9.98
C LEU A 291 -0.86 -1.33 -9.29
N THR A 292 -0.48 -0.69 -8.19
CA THR A 292 -1.30 0.34 -7.55
C THR A 292 -0.82 1.73 -7.96
N LEU A 293 -1.70 2.49 -8.59
CA LEU A 293 -1.53 3.87 -9.02
C LEU A 293 -1.76 4.81 -7.84
N PRO A 294 -0.79 5.65 -7.44
CA PRO A 294 -1.02 6.69 -6.46
C PRO A 294 -2.06 7.71 -6.93
N ARG A 295 -2.75 8.36 -5.99
CA ARG A 295 -3.60 9.52 -6.28
C ARG A 295 -2.85 10.56 -7.13
N GLY A 296 -3.52 11.11 -8.13
CA GLY A 296 -2.97 12.12 -9.03
C GLY A 296 -2.14 11.56 -10.18
N THR A 297 -2.04 10.22 -10.32
CA THR A 297 -1.34 9.62 -11.45
C THR A 297 -2.07 9.94 -12.76
N GLU A 298 -1.37 10.56 -13.70
CA GLU A 298 -1.87 10.85 -15.04
C GLU A 298 -1.92 9.59 -15.90
N VAL A 299 -3.02 9.43 -16.63
CA VAL A 299 -3.24 8.30 -17.53
C VAL A 299 -3.90 8.77 -18.83
N GLN A 300 -3.59 8.08 -19.91
CA GLN A 300 -4.38 8.14 -21.14
C GLN A 300 -5.50 7.11 -21.04
N VAL A 301 -6.74 7.58 -21.08
CA VAL A 301 -7.91 6.72 -21.18
C VAL A 301 -8.05 6.29 -22.63
N ARG A 302 -7.99 4.99 -22.88
CA ARG A 302 -8.04 4.34 -24.20
C ARG A 302 -9.43 3.83 -24.56
N GLY A 303 -10.25 3.55 -23.55
CA GLY A 303 -11.63 3.14 -23.78
C GLY A 303 -12.35 2.72 -22.51
N LYS A 304 -13.66 2.56 -22.63
CA LYS A 304 -14.53 2.06 -21.58
C LYS A 304 -15.08 0.70 -21.98
N VAL A 305 -15.14 -0.22 -21.02
CA VAL A 305 -15.75 -1.53 -21.23
C VAL A 305 -17.27 -1.38 -21.29
N GLU A 306 -17.90 -1.91 -22.34
CA GLU A 306 -19.35 -1.82 -22.51
C GLU A 306 -20.09 -2.49 -21.34
N GLY A 307 -21.14 -1.82 -20.85
CA GLY A 307 -21.95 -2.31 -19.72
C GLY A 307 -21.25 -2.35 -18.36
N ARG A 308 -19.97 -1.95 -18.25
CA ARG A 308 -19.19 -2.00 -17.01
C ARG A 308 -18.53 -0.66 -16.68
N ASN A 309 -18.37 -0.39 -15.38
CA ASN A 309 -17.70 0.82 -14.91
C ASN A 309 -16.18 0.64 -14.82
N TRP A 310 -15.58 0.16 -15.92
CA TRP A 310 -14.16 -0.14 -16.02
C TRP A 310 -13.59 0.49 -17.27
N TYR A 311 -12.38 1.03 -17.14
CA TYR A 311 -11.72 1.80 -18.18
C TYR A 311 -10.36 1.22 -18.47
N LEU A 312 -10.08 0.98 -19.75
CA LEU A 312 -8.73 0.67 -20.21
C LEU A 312 -7.93 1.97 -20.21
N VAL A 313 -6.87 1.98 -19.41
CA VAL A 313 -5.97 3.11 -19.28
C VAL A 313 -4.55 2.70 -19.62
N LYS A 314 -3.82 3.64 -20.22
CA LYS A 314 -2.40 3.54 -20.52
C LYS A 314 -1.67 4.59 -19.68
N LEU A 315 -0.60 4.21 -19.00
CA LEU A 315 0.16 5.17 -18.19
C LEU A 315 0.79 6.23 -19.10
N THR A 316 0.69 7.49 -18.68
CA THR A 316 1.37 8.61 -19.34
C THR A 316 2.19 9.35 -18.30
N SER A 317 3.47 9.01 -18.20
CA SER A 317 4.40 9.66 -17.30
C SER A 317 5.50 10.37 -18.08
N LYS A 318 5.56 11.69 -17.93
CA LYS A 318 6.72 12.49 -18.39
C LYS A 318 7.99 12.20 -17.56
N ARG A 319 7.83 11.66 -16.35
CA ARG A 319 8.91 11.37 -15.40
C ARG A 319 9.46 9.94 -15.54
N ASN A 320 8.69 9.02 -16.10
CA ASN A 320 9.11 7.63 -16.28
C ASN A 320 8.67 7.08 -17.66
N PRO A 321 9.38 7.46 -18.73
CA PRO A 321 8.99 7.14 -20.11
C PRO A 321 8.88 5.64 -20.38
N GLU A 322 9.63 4.81 -19.67
CA GLU A 322 9.65 3.34 -19.83
C GLU A 322 8.33 2.69 -19.38
N LYS A 323 7.60 3.33 -18.46
CA LYS A 323 6.28 2.87 -18.01
C LYS A 323 5.14 3.34 -18.91
N ASN A 324 5.42 4.17 -19.92
CA ASN A 324 4.38 4.73 -20.78
C ASN A 324 3.71 3.69 -21.67
N ASN A 325 4.25 2.47 -21.78
CA ASN A 325 3.64 1.37 -22.52
C ASN A 325 2.79 0.43 -21.67
N LEU A 326 2.75 0.62 -20.35
CA LEU A 326 1.97 -0.23 -19.46
C LEU A 326 0.50 0.19 -19.48
N GLN A 327 -0.36 -0.80 -19.73
CA GLN A 327 -1.81 -0.63 -19.83
C GLN A 327 -2.53 -1.62 -18.92
N GLY A 328 -3.75 -1.27 -18.53
CA GLY A 328 -4.62 -2.14 -17.74
C GLY A 328 -5.93 -1.44 -17.40
N TYR A 329 -6.71 -2.06 -16.53
CA TYR A 329 -8.07 -1.61 -16.24
C TYR A 329 -8.17 -0.97 -14.87
N VAL A 330 -8.84 0.20 -14.80
CA VAL A 330 -9.13 0.91 -13.55
C VAL A 330 -10.64 1.09 -13.43
N HIS A 331 -11.15 0.97 -12.20
CA HIS A 331 -12.56 1.20 -11.92
C HIS A 331 -12.91 2.69 -12.05
N GLY A 332 -14.00 3.01 -12.75
CA GLY A 332 -14.36 4.39 -13.13
C GLY A 332 -14.57 5.35 -11.97
N LYS A 333 -14.98 4.87 -10.79
CA LYS A 333 -15.11 5.69 -9.57
C LYS A 333 -13.78 6.33 -9.13
N LEU A 334 -12.65 5.73 -9.52
CA LEU A 334 -11.31 6.16 -9.13
C LEU A 334 -10.64 6.97 -10.25
N LEU A 335 -11.34 7.23 -11.36
CA LEU A 335 -10.79 7.87 -12.55
C LEU A 335 -11.58 9.15 -12.85
N THR A 336 -10.87 10.26 -13.07
CA THR A 336 -11.48 11.49 -13.61
C THR A 336 -10.95 11.75 -15.01
N HIS A 337 -11.87 12.05 -15.93
CA HIS A 337 -11.54 12.45 -17.29
C HIS A 337 -11.33 13.96 -17.35
N LEU A 338 -10.23 14.39 -17.97
CA LEU A 338 -10.08 15.76 -18.43
C LEU A 338 -10.88 15.89 -19.72
N ARG A 339 -12.02 16.60 -19.69
CA ARG A 339 -12.64 17.07 -20.93
C ARG A 339 -11.67 18.04 -21.60
N ALA A 340 -11.43 17.87 -22.89
CA ALA A 340 -10.74 18.90 -23.66
C ALA A 340 -11.49 20.24 -23.47
N PRO A 341 -10.78 21.37 -23.28
CA PRO A 341 -11.44 22.68 -23.31
C PRO A 341 -12.19 22.78 -24.64
N LYS A 342 -13.47 23.20 -24.59
CA LYS A 342 -14.22 23.55 -25.79
C LYS A 342 -13.34 24.49 -26.61
N SER A 343 -13.10 24.15 -27.88
CA SER A 343 -12.31 24.97 -28.78
C SER A 343 -12.82 26.40 -28.74
N LEU A 344 -11.95 27.33 -28.38
CA LEU A 344 -12.16 28.74 -28.68
C LEU A 344 -12.21 28.82 -30.22
N THR A 345 -13.37 29.17 -30.74
CA THR A 345 -13.58 29.45 -32.16
C THR A 345 -12.51 30.42 -32.66
N PRO A 346 -11.86 30.15 -33.82
CA PRO A 346 -10.83 31.05 -34.33
C PRO A 346 -11.41 32.43 -34.61
N LYS A 347 -10.76 33.47 -34.08
CA LYS A 347 -11.04 34.86 -34.39
C LYS A 347 -10.85 35.07 -35.89
N LYS A 348 -11.91 35.45 -36.59
CA LYS A 348 -11.93 35.80 -38.01
C LYS A 348 -10.80 36.81 -38.29
N SER A 349 -9.81 36.44 -39.10
CA SER A 349 -8.77 37.35 -39.55
C SER A 349 -9.38 38.40 -40.48
N LEU A 350 -9.21 39.69 -40.15
CA LEU A 350 -9.48 40.79 -41.06
C LEU A 350 -8.51 40.73 -42.26
N PRO A 351 -8.95 41.08 -43.48
CA PRO A 351 -8.06 41.18 -44.63
C PRO A 351 -7.08 42.35 -44.47
N PRO A 352 -5.87 42.27 -45.06
CA PRO A 352 -4.87 43.32 -44.94
C PRO A 352 -5.31 44.59 -45.70
N PRO A 353 -4.95 45.79 -45.20
CA PRO A 353 -5.22 47.04 -45.89
C PRO A 353 -4.30 47.22 -47.10
N SER A 354 -4.84 47.97 -48.07
CA SER A 354 -4.41 48.21 -49.45
C SER A 354 -2.95 48.61 -49.68
#